data_AF-A0A1S3WJT0-F1
#
_entry.id   AF-A0A1S3WJT0-F1
#
_cell.length_a   1.000
_cell.length_b   1.000
_cell.length_c   1.000
_cell.angle_alpha   90.00
_cell.angle_beta   90.00
_cell.angle_gamma   90.00
#
_symmetry.space_group_name_H-M   'P 1'
#
loop_
_entity.id
_entity.type
_entity.pdbx_description
1 polymer ?
#
loop_
_entity_poly.entity_id
_entity_poly.type
_entity_poly.pdbx_seq_one_letter_code
_entity_poly.pdbx_strand_id
1 'polypeptide(L)'
;MAAPRLAGAATAASGAALHAAGGRLPLPGGDTEIDWKAYMAEVEGVINGTYDYTQLQGDTGPLVYPAGFVYIFMGLYHATGGGTDIRMAQHIFAVLYLATLLLVFLIYHHTCKVPPFVFFFMCCASYRVHSIFVLRLFNDPVAMALLFLSVNLLLARHWSWGCCFFSLAVSVKMNVLLFAPGLLFLLLMQFGLRGALPKLGICAIIQVILGLPFLLQNPVGYLSRSFDLGRQFLFQWTVNWRFLPESIFLHRAFHLALLAAHLSLLLLFALCRWHRTGEGILSLLKEPSKRKVPPQPLRPNQIVSTLFTSNFIGICFSRSLHYQFYVWYFHTLPYLLWATPAGWLTHLLRLLVLGLIELSWNMYPSTPCSSAALHICHAVILLQLWLGAQPFPRSSQPCRKTH
;
A
#
# COMPACT_ATOMS: atom_id res chain seq x y z
N MET A 1 -29.95 -47.02 24.17
CA MET A 1 -29.34 -45.85 24.83
C MET A 1 -27.90 -45.74 24.36
N ALA A 2 -27.62 -44.67 23.61
CA ALA A 2 -26.33 -44.14 23.17
C ALA A 2 -25.41 -43.82 24.38
N ALA A 3 -24.09 -43.59 24.32
CA ALA A 3 -23.04 -43.50 23.31
C ALA A 3 -21.69 -43.40 24.09
N PRO A 4 -20.50 -43.51 23.44
CA PRO A 4 -19.21 -43.69 24.10
C PRO A 4 -18.51 -42.37 24.45
N ARG A 5 -17.55 -42.43 25.40
CA ARG A 5 -16.64 -41.32 25.76
C ARG A 5 -15.61 -41.10 24.63
N LEU A 6 -15.76 -39.99 23.91
CA LEU A 6 -14.80 -39.47 22.95
C LEU A 6 -13.75 -38.59 23.65
N ALA A 7 -12.49 -38.84 23.32
CA ALA A 7 -11.38 -37.94 23.55
C ALA A 7 -11.64 -36.58 22.86
N GLY A 8 -11.43 -35.49 23.58
CA GLY A 8 -11.63 -34.13 23.10
C GLY A 8 -10.37 -33.29 23.31
N ALA A 9 -9.80 -32.83 22.21
CA ALA A 9 -8.65 -31.94 22.12
C ALA A 9 -8.87 -30.62 22.87
N ALA A 10 -7.85 -30.18 23.62
CA ALA A 10 -7.76 -28.82 24.15
C ALA A 10 -6.28 -28.40 24.30
N THR A 11 -5.59 -28.23 23.17
CA THR A 11 -4.29 -27.55 23.10
C THR A 11 -4.25 -26.69 21.83
N ALA A 12 -4.86 -25.49 21.89
CA ALA A 12 -4.64 -24.39 20.94
C ALA A 12 -5.47 -23.14 21.34
N ALA A 13 -5.23 -22.58 22.53
CA ALA A 13 -5.88 -21.32 22.93
C ALA A 13 -5.11 -20.55 24.03
N SER A 14 -3.78 -20.41 23.93
CA SER A 14 -3.00 -19.63 24.90
C SER A 14 -1.96 -18.68 24.30
N GLY A 15 -2.25 -18.10 23.13
CA GLY A 15 -1.35 -17.14 22.45
C GLY A 15 -1.87 -15.71 22.31
N ALA A 16 -3.10 -15.40 22.75
CA ALA A 16 -3.73 -14.10 22.49
C ALA A 16 -4.34 -13.42 23.74
N ALA A 17 -3.90 -13.82 24.95
CA ALA A 17 -4.48 -13.40 26.22
C ALA A 17 -3.55 -12.52 27.06
N LEU A 18 -2.92 -11.50 26.44
CA LEU A 18 -2.24 -10.42 27.16
C LEU A 18 -2.71 -9.04 26.66
N HIS A 19 -4.03 -8.89 26.55
CA HIS A 19 -4.68 -7.59 26.53
C HIS A 19 -5.68 -7.54 27.68
N ALA A 20 -5.18 -7.16 28.86
CA ALA A 20 -5.98 -6.89 30.04
C ALA A 20 -5.48 -5.59 30.69
N ALA A 21 -6.45 -4.74 31.04
CA ALA A 21 -6.33 -3.39 31.63
C ALA A 21 -5.79 -2.32 30.67
N GLY A 22 -6.51 -1.25 30.32
CA GLY A 22 -7.54 -0.54 31.06
C GLY A 22 -7.12 0.94 31.06
N GLY A 23 -7.99 1.85 30.63
CA GLY A 23 -7.65 3.26 30.48
C GLY A 23 -7.15 3.89 31.80
N ARG A 24 -5.92 4.42 31.79
CA ARG A 24 -5.43 5.57 32.56
C ARG A 24 -3.96 5.85 32.20
N LEU A 25 -3.71 7.11 31.79
CA LEU A 25 -2.46 7.89 31.70
C LEU A 25 -1.19 7.26 31.07
N PRO A 26 -0.47 8.02 30.21
CA PRO A 26 0.73 7.52 29.54
C PRO A 26 1.85 7.30 30.55
N LEU A 27 2.33 6.06 30.64
CA LEU A 27 3.61 5.79 31.27
C LEU A 27 4.72 6.39 30.39
N PRO A 28 5.74 7.04 30.96
CA PRO A 28 6.88 7.49 30.18
C PRO A 28 7.67 6.25 29.74
N GLY A 29 7.54 5.87 28.46
CA GLY A 29 8.42 4.89 27.79
C GLY A 29 7.83 3.53 27.35
N GLY A 30 6.50 3.33 27.36
CA GLY A 30 5.92 1.98 27.20
C GLY A 30 5.43 1.54 25.81
N ASP A 31 4.91 2.44 24.97
CA ASP A 31 4.10 2.02 23.81
C ASP A 31 4.79 2.19 22.44
N THR A 32 6.02 2.68 22.41
CA THR A 32 6.63 3.19 21.17
C THR A 32 7.07 2.06 20.21
N GLU A 33 7.33 0.84 20.69
CA GLU A 33 8.20 -0.13 19.97
C GLU A 33 7.61 -1.53 19.75
N ILE A 34 6.31 -1.74 20.01
CA ILE A 34 5.72 -3.09 20.04
C ILE A 34 5.99 -3.88 18.74
N ASP A 35 5.78 -3.24 17.58
CA ASP A 35 6.05 -3.87 16.29
C ASP A 35 7.55 -3.96 15.98
N TRP A 36 8.37 -2.98 16.39
CA TRP A 36 9.82 -3.03 16.22
C TRP A 36 10.43 -4.25 16.91
N LYS A 37 10.06 -4.49 18.17
CA LYS A 37 10.55 -5.65 18.94
C LYS A 37 10.14 -6.96 18.28
N ALA A 38 8.90 -7.06 17.81
CA ALA A 38 8.44 -8.22 17.07
C ALA A 38 9.26 -8.44 15.78
N TYR A 39 9.52 -7.39 15.01
CA TYR A 39 10.36 -7.49 13.80
C TYR A 39 11.78 -7.95 14.10
N MET A 40 12.39 -7.46 15.19
CA MET A 40 13.73 -7.87 15.59
C MET A 40 13.76 -9.34 15.99
N ALA A 41 12.76 -9.83 16.72
CA ALA A 41 12.63 -11.24 17.09
C ALA A 41 12.40 -12.15 15.88
N GLU A 42 11.52 -11.76 14.95
CA GLU A 42 11.26 -12.50 13.71
C GLU A 42 12.54 -12.67 12.88
N VAL A 43 13.33 -11.61 12.76
CA VAL A 43 14.59 -11.60 11.99
C VAL A 43 15.70 -12.34 12.71
N GLU A 44 15.79 -12.21 14.03
CA GLU A 44 16.73 -12.98 14.87
C GLU A 44 16.53 -14.49 14.70
N GLY A 45 15.28 -14.95 14.57
CA GLY A 45 14.98 -16.35 14.23
C GLY A 45 15.70 -16.81 12.94
N VAL A 46 15.75 -15.95 11.92
CA VAL A 46 16.46 -16.23 10.65
C VAL A 46 17.97 -16.16 10.82
N ILE A 47 18.49 -15.18 11.58
CA ILE A 47 19.92 -15.06 11.93
C ILE A 47 20.40 -16.35 12.61
N ASN A 48 19.56 -16.95 13.46
CA ASN A 48 19.83 -18.19 14.19
C ASN A 48 19.63 -19.46 13.33
N GLY A 49 19.37 -19.34 12.02
CA GLY A 49 19.29 -20.46 11.08
C GLY A 49 17.88 -21.02 10.84
N THR A 50 16.82 -20.35 11.33
CA THR A 50 15.44 -20.77 11.06
C THR A 50 14.97 -20.24 9.70
N TYR A 51 14.89 -21.11 8.70
CA TYR A 51 14.36 -20.77 7.36
C TYR A 51 12.93 -21.28 7.12
N ASP A 52 12.32 -21.95 8.09
CA ASP A 52 10.92 -22.32 8.02
C ASP A 52 10.04 -21.16 8.51
N TYR A 53 9.39 -20.47 7.58
CA TYR A 53 8.50 -19.34 7.84
C TYR A 53 7.35 -19.64 8.82
N THR A 54 6.98 -20.91 8.99
CA THR A 54 5.93 -21.29 9.94
C THR A 54 6.38 -21.21 11.40
N GLN A 55 7.69 -21.15 11.64
CA GLN A 55 8.33 -21.10 12.96
C GLN A 55 8.80 -19.69 13.33
N LEU A 56 8.86 -18.77 12.36
CA LEU A 56 9.26 -17.37 12.58
C LEU A 56 8.09 -16.57 13.17
N GLN A 57 8.28 -16.05 14.38
CA GLN A 57 7.28 -15.26 15.09
C GLN A 57 7.94 -14.31 16.08
N GLY A 58 7.30 -13.17 16.33
CA GLY A 58 7.60 -12.27 17.44
C GLY A 58 6.46 -12.23 18.45
N ASP A 59 6.57 -11.34 19.44
CA ASP A 59 5.57 -11.19 20.50
C ASP A 59 4.18 -10.80 19.99
N THR A 60 4.09 -10.22 18.79
CA THR A 60 2.84 -9.79 18.15
C THR A 60 2.25 -10.84 17.19
N GLY A 61 2.91 -11.98 17.02
CA GLY A 61 2.46 -13.10 16.21
C GLY A 61 3.47 -13.55 15.15
N PRO A 62 3.03 -14.37 14.18
CA PRO A 62 3.90 -14.95 13.17
C PRO A 62 4.37 -13.92 12.14
N LEU A 63 5.54 -14.17 11.56
CA LEU A 63 6.05 -13.43 10.41
C LEU A 63 5.11 -13.62 9.21
N VAL A 64 4.60 -12.51 8.68
CA VAL A 64 3.65 -12.48 7.55
C VAL A 64 4.12 -11.60 6.39
N TYR A 65 5.39 -11.24 6.38
CA TYR A 65 5.97 -10.35 5.37
C TYR A 65 6.90 -11.15 4.45
N PRO A 66 6.98 -10.82 3.15
CA PRO A 66 7.87 -11.54 2.25
C PRO A 66 9.34 -11.30 2.56
N ALA A 67 10.21 -12.10 1.94
CA ALA A 67 11.63 -12.18 2.32
C ALA A 67 12.41 -10.85 2.25
N GLY A 68 11.98 -9.90 1.42
CA GLY A 68 12.61 -8.58 1.37
C GLY A 68 12.52 -7.82 2.70
N PHE A 69 11.44 -8.01 3.46
CA PHE A 69 11.34 -7.49 4.83
C PHE A 69 12.46 -8.07 5.70
N VAL A 70 12.65 -9.39 5.67
CA VAL A 70 13.66 -10.08 6.49
C VAL A 70 15.05 -9.49 6.24
N TYR A 71 15.48 -9.38 4.98
CA TYR A 71 16.82 -8.89 4.68
C TYR A 71 17.04 -7.43 5.04
N ILE A 72 16.05 -6.56 4.82
CA ILE A 72 16.18 -5.15 5.19
C ILE A 72 16.24 -5.01 6.71
N PHE A 73 15.35 -5.70 7.43
CA PHE A 73 15.32 -5.63 8.89
C PHE A 73 16.47 -6.39 9.56
N MET A 74 17.11 -7.35 8.89
CA MET A 74 18.39 -7.95 9.32
C MET A 74 19.52 -6.92 9.26
N GLY A 75 19.58 -6.11 8.20
CA GLY A 75 20.49 -4.98 8.13
C GLY A 75 20.26 -3.97 9.27
N LEU A 76 18.99 -3.68 9.57
CA LEU A 76 18.62 -2.81 10.69
C LEU A 76 18.95 -3.42 12.06
N TYR A 77 18.72 -4.72 12.25
CA TYR A 77 19.07 -5.45 13.47
C TYR A 77 20.58 -5.31 13.76
N HIS A 78 21.43 -5.54 12.76
CA HIS A 78 22.88 -5.37 12.93
C HIS A 78 23.29 -3.91 13.16
N ALA A 79 22.68 -2.96 12.46
CA ALA A 79 22.99 -1.53 12.61
C ALA A 79 22.59 -0.94 13.98
N THR A 80 21.68 -1.61 14.70
CA THR A 80 21.09 -1.11 15.95
C THR A 80 21.47 -1.97 17.16
N GLY A 81 22.54 -2.77 17.06
CA GLY A 81 22.99 -3.63 18.17
C GLY A 81 21.95 -4.66 18.58
N GLY A 82 21.38 -5.37 17.60
CA GLY A 82 20.32 -6.35 17.81
C GLY A 82 18.94 -5.74 18.04
N GLY A 83 18.69 -4.54 17.54
CA GLY A 83 17.41 -3.85 17.73
C GLY A 83 17.28 -3.08 19.05
N THR A 84 18.33 -3.02 19.87
CA THR A 84 18.31 -2.38 21.20
C THR A 84 18.58 -0.88 21.14
N ASP A 85 19.34 -0.39 20.17
CA ASP A 85 19.54 1.05 19.93
C ASP A 85 18.37 1.64 19.13
N ILE A 86 17.29 1.92 19.87
CA ILE A 86 16.08 2.54 19.32
C ILE A 86 16.37 3.92 18.74
N ARG A 87 17.27 4.70 19.35
CA ARG A 87 17.58 6.06 18.86
C ARG A 87 18.20 6.01 17.48
N MET A 88 19.14 5.08 17.25
CA MET A 88 19.70 4.84 15.92
C MET A 88 18.60 4.44 14.93
N ALA A 89 17.71 3.52 15.32
CA ALA A 89 16.58 3.13 14.47
C ALA A 89 15.68 4.33 14.12
N GLN A 90 15.35 5.18 15.08
CA GLN A 90 14.55 6.39 14.88
C GLN A 90 15.23 7.38 13.94
N HIS A 91 16.56 7.56 14.02
CA HIS A 91 17.31 8.38 13.10
C HIS A 91 17.28 7.82 11.67
N ILE A 92 17.48 6.51 11.51
CA ILE A 92 17.37 5.84 10.20
C ILE A 92 15.97 6.05 9.61
N PHE A 93 14.92 5.89 10.41
CA PHE A 93 13.54 6.09 9.98
C PHE A 93 13.18 7.56 9.73
N ALA A 94 13.79 8.50 10.44
CA ALA A 94 13.66 9.92 10.14
C ALA A 94 14.29 10.26 8.78
N VAL A 95 15.47 9.70 8.46
CA VAL A 95 16.08 9.84 7.12
C VAL A 95 15.20 9.19 6.06
N LEU A 96 14.64 8.00 6.32
CA LEU A 96 13.68 7.33 5.44
C LEU A 96 12.44 8.18 5.19
N TYR A 97 11.92 8.85 6.22
CA TYR A 97 10.80 9.78 6.09
C TYR A 97 11.12 10.95 5.15
N LEU A 98 12.27 11.61 5.36
CA LEU A 98 12.71 12.71 4.51
C LEU A 98 12.96 12.27 3.06
N ALA A 99 13.58 11.11 2.86
CA ALA A 99 13.79 10.52 1.54
C ALA A 99 12.45 10.20 0.86
N THR A 100 11.47 9.68 1.60
CA THR A 100 10.12 9.41 1.09
C THR A 100 9.44 10.70 0.63
N LEU A 101 9.51 11.77 1.43
CA LEU A 101 8.97 13.08 1.05
C LEU A 101 9.62 13.61 -0.23
N LEU A 102 10.96 13.53 -0.33
CA LEU A 102 11.68 13.93 -1.54
C LEU A 102 11.17 13.19 -2.78
N LEU A 103 11.04 11.85 -2.69
CA LEU A 103 10.52 11.03 -3.80
C LEU A 103 9.09 11.42 -4.20
N VAL A 104 8.23 11.72 -3.22
CA VAL A 104 6.85 12.18 -3.47
C VAL A 104 6.87 13.56 -4.14
N PHE A 105 7.75 14.47 -3.70
CA PHE A 105 7.83 15.82 -4.27
C PHE A 105 8.34 15.81 -5.70
N LEU A 106 9.27 14.92 -6.03
CA LEU A 106 9.70 14.70 -7.42
C LEU A 106 8.53 14.24 -8.30
N ILE A 107 7.68 13.33 -7.81
CA ILE A 107 6.46 12.91 -8.52
C ILE A 107 5.51 14.10 -8.74
N TYR A 108 5.32 14.93 -7.71
CA TYR A 108 4.44 16.11 -7.81
C TYR A 108 5.00 17.17 -8.76
N HIS A 109 6.31 17.37 -8.75
CA HIS A 109 7.02 18.21 -9.70
C HIS A 109 6.81 17.73 -11.14
N HIS A 110 6.94 16.43 -11.40
CA HIS A 110 6.72 15.87 -12.73
C HIS A 110 5.27 15.96 -13.22
N THR A 111 4.29 16.00 -12.31
CA THR A 111 2.88 16.03 -12.67
C THR A 111 2.31 17.44 -12.79
N CYS A 112 2.86 18.42 -12.08
CA CYS A 112 2.39 19.81 -12.04
C CYS A 112 0.88 19.93 -11.72
N LYS A 113 0.35 19.04 -10.87
CA LYS A 113 -1.09 19.04 -10.50
C LYS A 113 -1.36 19.54 -9.09
N VAL A 114 -0.45 19.27 -8.16
CA VAL A 114 -0.65 19.58 -6.74
C VAL A 114 -0.19 21.01 -6.46
N PRO A 115 -1.03 21.88 -5.86
CA PRO A 115 -0.64 23.23 -5.49
C PRO A 115 0.47 23.24 -4.42
N PRO A 116 1.41 24.21 -4.47
CA PRO A 116 2.52 24.26 -3.54
C PRO A 116 2.14 24.32 -2.05
N PHE A 117 1.04 24.99 -1.69
CA PHE A 117 0.62 25.07 -0.29
C PHE A 117 0.26 23.71 0.32
N VAL A 118 -0.06 22.69 -0.49
CA VAL A 118 -0.39 21.34 0.01
C VAL A 118 0.84 20.62 0.56
N PHE A 119 2.05 21.01 0.13
CA PHE A 119 3.29 20.47 0.69
C PHE A 119 3.42 20.71 2.20
N PHE A 120 2.97 21.88 2.68
CA PHE A 120 2.97 22.20 4.10
C PHE A 120 2.15 21.17 4.92
N PHE A 121 0.95 20.84 4.45
CA PHE A 121 0.09 19.87 5.13
C PHE A 121 0.71 18.46 5.14
N MET A 122 1.35 18.04 4.04
CA MET A 122 2.01 16.73 4.00
C MET A 122 3.23 16.64 4.95
N CYS A 123 4.02 17.70 5.06
CA CYS A 123 5.19 17.72 5.95
C CYS A 123 4.81 17.83 7.42
N CYS A 124 3.83 18.68 7.73
CA CYS A 124 3.65 19.18 9.09
C CYS A 124 2.35 18.71 9.76
N ALA A 125 1.32 18.33 9.00
CA ALA A 125 -0.02 18.17 9.59
C ALA A 125 -0.32 16.77 10.13
N SER A 126 0.36 15.72 9.65
CA SER A 126 -0.01 14.35 10.01
C SER A 126 0.82 13.76 11.13
N TYR A 127 0.35 13.96 12.36
CA TYR A 127 0.87 13.30 13.58
C TYR A 127 1.02 11.78 13.38
N ARG A 128 0.02 11.16 12.75
CA ARG A 128 -0.01 9.71 12.57
C ARG A 128 1.09 9.22 11.64
N VAL A 129 1.34 9.93 10.54
CA VAL A 129 2.40 9.56 9.60
C VAL A 129 3.77 9.68 10.29
N HIS A 130 4.02 10.76 11.05
CA HIS A 130 5.25 10.88 11.83
C HIS A 130 5.39 9.75 12.85
N SER A 131 4.30 9.39 13.53
CA SER A 131 4.28 8.26 14.47
C SER A 131 4.60 6.92 13.79
N ILE A 132 4.02 6.65 12.62
CA ILE A 132 4.26 5.41 11.87
C ILE A 132 5.74 5.27 11.46
N PHE A 133 6.36 6.37 11.04
CA PHE A 133 7.77 6.37 10.66
C PHE A 133 8.69 6.33 11.88
N VAL A 134 8.65 7.36 12.73
CA VAL A 134 9.74 7.66 13.69
C VAL A 134 9.46 7.09 15.07
N LEU A 135 8.20 6.85 15.44
CA LEU A 135 7.90 6.24 16.74
C LEU A 135 7.80 4.72 16.63
N ARG A 136 6.97 4.23 15.70
CA ARG A 136 6.62 2.81 15.58
C ARG A 136 7.55 1.98 14.70
N LEU A 137 8.34 2.64 13.83
CA LEU A 137 9.35 2.00 12.97
C LEU A 137 8.74 0.88 12.09
N PHE A 138 7.55 1.11 11.54
CA PHE A 138 6.82 0.12 10.74
C PHE A 138 7.55 -0.24 9.44
N ASN A 139 7.33 -1.46 8.93
CA ASN A 139 7.83 -1.82 7.60
C ASN A 139 7.10 -1.12 6.44
N ASP A 140 5.88 -0.59 6.68
CA ASP A 140 5.09 0.16 5.69
C ASP A 140 5.85 1.35 5.06
N PRO A 141 6.47 2.26 5.85
CA PRO A 141 7.44 3.24 5.36
C PRO A 141 8.45 2.75 4.32
N VAL A 142 9.12 1.63 4.60
CA VAL A 142 10.17 1.07 3.74
C VAL A 142 9.57 0.64 2.39
N ALA A 143 8.46 -0.10 2.44
CA ALA A 143 7.75 -0.54 1.24
C ALA A 143 7.28 0.65 0.39
N MET A 144 6.73 1.69 1.02
CA MET A 144 6.24 2.87 0.31
C MET A 144 7.37 3.72 -0.28
N ALA A 145 8.51 3.85 0.39
CA ALA A 145 9.68 4.54 -0.15
C ALA A 145 10.21 3.86 -1.41
N LEU A 146 10.37 2.52 -1.39
CA LEU A 146 10.77 1.72 -2.55
C LEU A 146 9.76 1.85 -3.70
N LEU A 147 8.46 1.88 -3.38
CA LEU A 147 7.41 2.10 -4.36
C LEU A 147 7.52 3.49 -5.02
N PHE A 148 7.69 4.57 -4.25
CA PHE A 148 7.83 5.91 -4.82
C PHE A 148 9.11 6.08 -5.63
N LEU A 149 10.20 5.39 -5.27
CA LEU A 149 11.38 5.29 -6.11
C LEU A 149 11.07 4.59 -7.44
N SER A 150 10.36 3.47 -7.40
CA SER A 150 9.85 2.79 -8.61
C SER A 150 9.03 3.75 -9.48
N VAL A 151 8.09 4.51 -8.91
CA VAL A 151 7.29 5.48 -9.67
C VAL A 151 8.17 6.55 -10.33
N ASN A 152 9.17 7.10 -9.65
CA ASN A 152 10.11 8.06 -10.23
C ASN A 152 10.92 7.44 -11.38
N LEU A 153 11.36 6.18 -11.26
CA LEU A 153 12.05 5.47 -12.34
C LEU A 153 11.14 5.24 -13.56
N LEU A 154 9.86 4.93 -13.34
CA LEU A 154 8.86 4.81 -14.41
C LEU A 154 8.63 6.16 -15.11
N LEU A 155 8.56 7.26 -14.35
CA LEU A 155 8.47 8.62 -14.88
C LEU A 155 9.69 9.00 -15.72
N ALA A 156 10.89 8.58 -15.28
CA ALA A 156 12.15 8.72 -15.99
C ALA A 156 12.34 7.72 -17.15
N ARG A 157 11.32 6.91 -17.49
CA ARG A 157 11.35 5.89 -18.56
C ARG A 157 12.29 4.70 -18.33
N HIS A 158 12.84 4.55 -17.14
CA HIS A 158 13.63 3.38 -16.76
C HIS A 158 12.72 2.22 -16.31
N TRP A 159 11.91 1.69 -17.21
CA TRP A 159 10.85 0.72 -16.91
C TRP A 159 11.34 -0.56 -16.22
N SER A 160 12.46 -1.12 -16.65
CA SER A 160 13.03 -2.33 -16.04
C SER A 160 13.45 -2.10 -14.58
N TRP A 161 14.07 -0.94 -14.30
CA TRP A 161 14.42 -0.53 -12.94
C TRP A 161 13.19 -0.20 -12.11
N GLY A 162 12.17 0.45 -12.70
CA GLY A 162 10.88 0.65 -12.07
C GLY A 162 10.24 -0.68 -11.62
N CYS A 163 10.20 -1.68 -12.50
CA CYS A 163 9.72 -3.02 -12.16
C CYS A 163 10.58 -3.73 -11.10
N CYS A 164 11.91 -3.55 -11.14
CA CYS A 164 12.82 -4.05 -10.11
C CYS A 164 12.46 -3.50 -8.72
N PHE A 165 12.40 -2.18 -8.57
CA PHE A 165 12.07 -1.53 -7.30
C PHE A 165 10.60 -1.75 -6.89
N PHE A 166 9.69 -1.91 -7.85
CA PHE A 166 8.32 -2.31 -7.56
C PHE A 166 8.27 -3.70 -6.90
N SER A 167 9.03 -4.66 -7.43
CA SER A 167 9.10 -6.00 -6.84
C SER A 167 9.80 -5.99 -5.48
N LEU A 168 10.88 -5.20 -5.32
CA LEU A 168 11.51 -4.99 -4.02
C LEU A 168 10.50 -4.44 -3.00
N ALA A 169 9.68 -3.46 -3.36
CA ALA A 169 8.64 -2.93 -2.50
C ALA A 169 7.60 -4.01 -2.11
N VAL A 170 7.12 -4.83 -3.08
CA VAL A 170 6.25 -5.98 -2.81
C VAL A 170 6.90 -6.98 -1.86
N SER A 171 8.20 -7.21 -2.00
CA SER A 171 8.94 -8.16 -1.15
C SER A 171 9.08 -7.69 0.31
N VAL A 172 8.85 -6.41 0.60
CA VAL A 172 8.75 -5.88 1.97
C VAL A 172 7.32 -5.99 2.48
N LYS A 173 6.35 -5.58 1.66
CA LYS A 173 4.93 -5.62 2.04
C LYS A 173 4.01 -5.80 0.84
N MET A 174 3.10 -6.75 0.96
CA MET A 174 2.20 -7.15 -0.13
C MET A 174 1.19 -6.07 -0.54
N ASN A 175 0.95 -5.04 0.29
CA ASN A 175 0.00 -3.96 -0.04
C ASN A 175 0.36 -3.24 -1.35
N VAL A 176 1.64 -3.26 -1.73
CA VAL A 176 2.11 -2.69 -3.00
C VAL A 176 1.46 -3.37 -4.21
N LEU A 177 0.95 -4.61 -4.07
CA LEU A 177 0.18 -5.28 -5.12
C LEU A 177 -1.09 -4.53 -5.52
N LEU A 178 -1.64 -3.63 -4.69
CA LEU A 178 -2.77 -2.77 -5.07
C LEU A 178 -2.44 -1.84 -6.25
N PHE A 179 -1.17 -1.56 -6.50
CA PHE A 179 -0.68 -0.81 -7.66
C PHE A 179 -0.44 -1.68 -8.90
N ALA A 180 -0.39 -3.02 -8.75
CA ALA A 180 -0.02 -3.95 -9.82
C ALA A 180 -0.99 -3.93 -11.02
N PRO A 181 -2.33 -3.84 -10.86
CA PRO A 181 -3.24 -3.70 -12.00
C PRO A 181 -2.93 -2.45 -12.84
N GLY A 182 -2.68 -1.31 -12.18
CA GLY A 182 -2.24 -0.08 -12.85
C GLY A 182 -0.91 -0.23 -13.56
N LEU A 183 0.10 -0.86 -12.92
CA LEU A 183 1.40 -1.10 -13.54
C LEU A 183 1.30 -2.02 -14.76
N LEU A 184 0.56 -3.11 -14.66
CA LEU A 184 0.31 -4.04 -15.77
C LEU A 184 -0.35 -3.31 -16.95
N PHE A 185 -1.36 -2.50 -16.68
CA PHE A 185 -2.02 -1.68 -17.70
C PHE A 185 -1.01 -0.77 -18.41
N LEU A 186 -0.15 -0.07 -17.68
CA LEU A 186 0.87 0.81 -18.25
C LEU A 186 1.91 0.05 -19.07
N LEU A 187 2.35 -1.13 -18.61
CA LEU A 187 3.30 -1.97 -19.34
C LEU A 187 2.71 -2.48 -20.66
N LEU A 188 1.46 -2.94 -20.64
CA LEU A 188 0.76 -3.36 -21.86
C LEU A 188 0.54 -2.17 -22.80
N MET A 189 0.15 -1.02 -22.27
CA MET A 189 -0.03 0.20 -23.05
C MET A 189 1.27 0.68 -23.70
N GLN A 190 2.41 0.62 -22.99
CA GLN A 190 3.69 1.06 -23.52
C GLN A 190 4.35 0.04 -24.46
N PHE A 191 4.26 -1.26 -24.16
CA PHE A 191 5.10 -2.29 -24.79
C PHE A 191 4.35 -3.43 -25.48
N GLY A 192 3.04 -3.55 -25.28
CA GLY A 192 2.28 -4.73 -25.67
C GLY A 192 2.62 -5.96 -24.83
N LEU A 193 2.03 -7.11 -25.14
CA LEU A 193 2.21 -8.34 -24.34
C LEU A 193 3.66 -8.83 -24.35
N ARG A 194 4.24 -9.02 -25.55
CA ARG A 194 5.61 -9.53 -25.71
C ARG A 194 6.64 -8.65 -25.01
N GLY A 195 6.47 -7.34 -25.13
CA GLY A 195 7.36 -6.39 -24.47
C GLY A 195 7.12 -6.31 -22.97
N ALA A 196 5.91 -6.53 -22.46
CA ALA A 196 5.63 -6.53 -21.02
C ALA A 196 6.20 -7.77 -20.31
N LEU A 197 6.23 -8.93 -20.96
CA LEU A 197 6.67 -10.20 -20.36
C LEU A 197 8.06 -10.14 -19.70
N PRO A 198 9.13 -9.61 -20.33
CA PRO A 198 10.43 -9.46 -19.65
C PRO A 198 10.38 -8.60 -18.39
N LYS A 199 9.54 -7.56 -18.35
CA LYS A 199 9.40 -6.68 -17.18
C LYS A 199 8.68 -7.37 -16.03
N LEU A 200 7.64 -8.16 -16.36
CA LEU A 200 6.98 -9.04 -15.38
C LEU A 200 7.93 -10.15 -14.90
N GLY A 201 8.77 -10.66 -15.79
CA GLY A 201 9.84 -11.61 -15.47
C GLY A 201 10.82 -11.06 -14.44
N ILE A 202 11.26 -9.79 -14.58
CA ILE A 202 12.08 -9.11 -13.55
C ILE A 202 11.38 -9.15 -12.19
N CYS A 203 10.09 -8.81 -12.14
CA CYS A 203 9.35 -8.83 -10.88
C CYS A 203 9.33 -10.23 -10.26
N ALA A 204 9.01 -11.26 -11.04
CA ALA A 204 8.94 -12.64 -10.58
C ALA A 204 10.30 -13.17 -10.11
N ILE A 205 11.37 -12.93 -10.88
CA ILE A 205 12.72 -13.39 -10.56
C ILE A 205 13.19 -12.83 -9.22
N ILE A 206 12.95 -11.55 -8.95
CA ILE A 206 13.32 -10.93 -7.66
C ILE A 206 12.60 -11.62 -6.49
N GLN A 207 11.30 -11.91 -6.61
CA GLN A 207 10.57 -12.62 -5.55
C GLN A 207 11.13 -14.02 -5.31
N VAL A 208 11.50 -14.74 -6.36
CA VAL A 208 12.10 -16.08 -6.25
C VAL A 208 13.49 -16.00 -5.63
N ILE A 209 14.35 -15.07 -6.07
CA ILE A 209 15.71 -14.92 -5.53
C ILE A 209 15.66 -14.60 -4.04
N LEU A 210 14.86 -13.62 -3.63
CA LEU A 210 14.74 -13.25 -2.23
C LEU A 210 14.08 -14.36 -1.41
N GLY A 211 13.06 -15.03 -1.96
CA GLY A 211 12.39 -16.13 -1.27
C GLY A 211 13.17 -17.44 -1.24
N LEU A 212 14.25 -17.58 -2.01
CA LEU A 212 14.87 -18.87 -2.31
C LEU A 212 15.24 -19.70 -1.06
N PRO A 213 15.90 -19.15 -0.03
CA PRO A 213 16.26 -19.94 1.15
C PRO A 213 15.04 -20.54 1.86
N PHE A 214 13.96 -19.76 1.95
CA PHE A 214 12.72 -20.15 2.61
C PHE A 214 11.88 -21.11 1.75
N LEU A 215 11.90 -20.89 0.43
CA LEU A 215 11.26 -21.77 -0.55
C LEU A 215 11.90 -23.17 -0.57
N LEU A 216 13.23 -23.25 -0.41
CA LEU A 216 13.93 -24.54 -0.34
C LEU A 216 13.60 -25.30 0.95
N GLN A 217 13.39 -24.59 2.06
CA GLN A 217 13.08 -25.19 3.35
C GLN A 217 11.61 -25.63 3.48
N ASN A 218 10.67 -24.74 3.16
CA ASN A 218 9.23 -25.01 3.24
C ASN A 218 8.45 -24.09 2.27
N PRO A 219 8.27 -24.49 1.00
CA PRO A 219 7.64 -23.63 -0.01
C PRO A 219 6.20 -23.26 0.33
N VAL A 220 5.42 -24.20 0.86
CA VAL A 220 4.02 -23.97 1.24
C VAL A 220 3.94 -23.05 2.46
N GLY A 221 4.82 -23.26 3.45
CA GLY A 221 4.93 -22.39 4.62
C GLY A 221 5.31 -20.97 4.27
N TYR A 222 6.31 -20.77 3.40
CA TYR A 222 6.70 -19.45 2.90
C TYR A 222 5.52 -18.78 2.20
N LEU A 223 4.96 -19.39 1.15
CA LEU A 223 3.91 -18.76 0.34
C LEU A 223 2.64 -18.43 1.13
N SER A 224 2.21 -19.34 2.02
CA SER A 224 1.00 -19.13 2.83
C SER A 224 1.16 -18.04 3.89
N ARG A 225 2.37 -17.85 4.44
CA ARG A 225 2.66 -16.81 5.43
C ARG A 225 2.99 -15.46 4.79
N SER A 226 3.89 -15.45 3.81
CA SER A 226 4.40 -14.23 3.19
C SER A 226 3.35 -13.49 2.35
N PHE A 227 2.38 -14.22 1.79
CA PHE A 227 1.26 -13.70 1.00
C PHE A 227 -0.08 -14.19 1.56
N ASP A 228 -0.29 -14.02 2.88
CA ASP A 228 -1.51 -14.44 3.55
C ASP A 228 -2.74 -13.57 3.15
N LEU A 229 -3.39 -13.96 2.06
CA LEU A 229 -4.66 -13.38 1.58
C LEU A 229 -5.87 -13.81 2.44
N GLY A 230 -5.70 -14.83 3.30
CA GLY A 230 -6.74 -15.36 4.17
C GLY A 230 -6.82 -14.65 5.52
N ARG A 231 -5.79 -13.87 5.88
CA ARG A 231 -5.68 -13.22 7.18
C ARG A 231 -6.92 -12.39 7.51
N GLN A 232 -7.46 -12.63 8.70
CA GLN A 232 -8.54 -11.85 9.26
C GLN A 232 -8.01 -10.93 10.35
N PHE A 233 -8.06 -9.64 10.06
CA PHE A 233 -7.74 -8.59 10.99
C PHE A 233 -8.88 -8.39 12.01
N LEU A 234 -8.52 -8.08 13.26
CA LEU A 234 -9.50 -7.94 14.34
C LEU A 234 -10.37 -6.70 14.12
N PHE A 235 -11.67 -6.86 14.30
CA PHE A 235 -12.64 -5.79 14.07
C PHE A 235 -12.43 -4.55 14.96
N GLN A 236 -11.78 -4.70 16.12
CA GLN A 236 -11.48 -3.57 17.01
C GLN A 236 -10.45 -2.57 16.43
N TRP A 237 -9.58 -3.02 15.54
CA TRP A 237 -8.48 -2.22 14.98
C TRP A 237 -8.83 -1.62 13.61
N THR A 238 -9.99 -1.95 13.05
CA THR A 238 -10.39 -1.48 11.73
C THR A 238 -10.82 -0.02 11.79
N VAL A 239 -10.26 0.81 10.91
CA VAL A 239 -10.65 2.22 10.72
C VAL A 239 -11.85 2.32 9.79
N ASN A 240 -11.96 1.39 8.83
CA ASN A 240 -13.05 1.33 7.86
C ASN A 240 -14.05 0.21 8.20
N TRP A 241 -15.30 0.37 7.74
CA TRP A 241 -16.43 -0.53 7.98
C TRP A 241 -16.86 -0.66 9.46
N ARG A 242 -16.39 0.21 10.36
CA ARG A 242 -16.74 0.17 11.78
C ARG A 242 -18.22 0.44 12.06
N PHE A 243 -18.94 1.03 11.11
CA PHE A 243 -20.38 1.21 11.18
C PHE A 243 -21.19 -0.07 10.92
N LEU A 244 -20.55 -1.14 10.41
CA LEU A 244 -21.19 -2.43 10.23
C LEU A 244 -21.08 -3.27 11.52
N PRO A 245 -22.07 -4.14 11.81
CA PRO A 245 -21.91 -5.18 12.82
C PRO A 245 -20.73 -6.11 12.52
N GLU A 246 -20.04 -6.57 13.57
CA GLU A 246 -18.89 -7.47 13.45
C GLU A 246 -19.23 -8.78 12.72
N SER A 247 -20.44 -9.30 12.92
CA SER A 247 -20.93 -10.51 12.24
C SER A 247 -20.97 -10.35 10.72
N ILE A 248 -21.31 -9.16 10.21
CA ILE A 248 -21.29 -8.86 8.76
C ILE A 248 -19.85 -8.69 8.28
N PHE A 249 -19.02 -7.98 9.06
CA PHE A 249 -17.62 -7.71 8.74
C PHE A 249 -16.78 -9.00 8.59
N LEU A 250 -17.06 -10.01 9.41
CA LEU A 250 -16.38 -11.31 9.37
C LEU A 250 -17.01 -12.28 8.35
N HIS A 251 -18.16 -11.93 7.78
CA HIS A 251 -18.89 -12.82 6.88
C HIS A 251 -18.17 -13.01 5.53
N ARG A 252 -18.03 -14.26 5.08
CA ARG A 252 -17.35 -14.60 3.81
C ARG A 252 -17.99 -13.94 2.59
N ALA A 253 -19.32 -13.85 2.56
CA ALA A 253 -20.02 -13.19 1.44
C ALA A 253 -19.69 -11.70 1.35
N PHE A 254 -19.50 -11.01 2.48
CA PHE A 254 -19.08 -9.61 2.48
C PHE A 254 -17.67 -9.46 1.90
N HIS A 255 -16.73 -10.33 2.28
CA HIS A 255 -15.38 -10.35 1.70
C HIS A 255 -15.41 -10.58 0.18
N LEU A 256 -16.18 -11.55 -0.30
CA LEU A 256 -16.32 -11.83 -1.74
C LEU A 256 -16.98 -10.68 -2.49
N ALA A 257 -17.99 -10.02 -1.90
CA ALA A 257 -18.64 -8.85 -2.48
C ALA A 257 -17.67 -7.67 -2.63
N LEU A 258 -16.84 -7.40 -1.61
CA LEU A 258 -15.79 -6.38 -1.69
C LEU A 258 -14.77 -6.68 -2.78
N LEU A 259 -14.31 -7.93 -2.89
CA LEU A 259 -13.39 -8.36 -3.95
C LEU A 259 -14.01 -8.20 -5.34
N ALA A 260 -15.27 -8.63 -5.52
CA ALA A 260 -15.98 -8.49 -6.78
C ALA A 260 -16.16 -7.00 -7.17
N ALA A 261 -16.51 -6.14 -6.21
CA ALA A 261 -16.63 -4.70 -6.42
C ALA A 261 -15.28 -4.04 -6.77
N HIS A 262 -14.21 -4.44 -6.09
CA HIS A 262 -12.85 -3.99 -6.38
C HIS A 262 -12.42 -4.31 -7.82
N LEU A 263 -12.55 -5.58 -8.23
CA LEU A 263 -12.17 -6.03 -9.58
C LEU A 263 -13.05 -5.38 -10.66
N SER A 264 -14.35 -5.26 -10.39
CA SER A 264 -15.29 -4.60 -11.31
C SER A 264 -14.94 -3.14 -11.51
N LEU A 265 -14.64 -2.39 -10.44
CA LEU A 265 -14.30 -0.98 -10.56
C LEU A 265 -12.93 -0.78 -11.24
N LEU A 266 -11.93 -1.63 -10.95
CA LEU A 266 -10.67 -1.62 -11.69
C LEU A 266 -10.88 -1.83 -13.18
N LEU A 267 -11.72 -2.80 -13.56
CA LEU A 267 -12.04 -3.07 -14.97
C LEU A 267 -12.75 -1.87 -15.61
N LEU A 268 -13.73 -1.26 -14.93
CA LEU A 268 -14.41 -0.06 -15.40
C LEU A 268 -13.43 1.11 -15.60
N PHE A 269 -12.51 1.34 -14.67
CA PHE A 269 -11.48 2.36 -14.83
C PHE A 269 -10.54 2.04 -15.99
N ALA A 270 -10.11 0.79 -16.13
CA ALA A 270 -9.26 0.36 -17.25
C ALA A 270 -9.94 0.60 -18.60
N LEU A 271 -11.21 0.21 -18.74
CA LEU A 271 -11.98 0.31 -19.99
C LEU A 271 -12.41 1.73 -20.33
N CYS A 272 -12.92 2.49 -19.35
CA CYS A 272 -13.59 3.76 -19.59
C CYS A 272 -12.72 4.99 -19.28
N ARG A 273 -11.71 4.85 -18.42
CA ARG A 273 -10.93 6.00 -17.91
C ARG A 273 -9.47 5.95 -18.32
N TRP A 274 -8.79 4.81 -18.23
CA TRP A 274 -7.38 4.69 -18.62
C TRP A 274 -7.22 4.42 -20.12
N HIS A 275 -7.99 3.49 -20.69
CA HIS A 275 -7.96 3.18 -22.12
C HIS A 275 -8.75 4.23 -22.91
N ARG A 276 -8.06 5.15 -23.60
CA ARG A 276 -8.68 6.26 -24.35
C ARG A 276 -8.23 6.36 -25.81
N THR A 277 -7.75 5.26 -26.37
CA THR A 277 -7.24 5.18 -27.75
C THR A 277 -8.34 4.94 -28.79
N GLY A 278 -9.60 4.76 -28.38
CA GLY A 278 -10.73 4.45 -29.27
C GLY A 278 -10.72 3.01 -29.81
N GLU A 279 -9.72 2.21 -29.44
CA GLU A 279 -9.66 0.78 -29.75
C GLU A 279 -10.29 -0.06 -28.62
N GLY A 280 -10.52 -1.34 -28.87
CA GLY A 280 -10.86 -2.29 -27.80
C GLY A 280 -9.64 -2.61 -26.94
N ILE A 281 -9.82 -2.85 -25.64
CA ILE A 281 -8.72 -3.10 -24.68
C ILE A 281 -7.79 -4.26 -25.08
N LEU A 282 -8.29 -5.22 -25.85
CA LEU A 282 -7.50 -6.34 -26.38
C LEU A 282 -6.41 -5.87 -27.36
N SER A 283 -6.51 -4.66 -27.92
CA SER A 283 -5.44 -4.09 -28.75
C SER A 283 -4.16 -3.80 -27.93
N LEU A 284 -4.27 -3.68 -26.60
CA LEU A 284 -3.11 -3.56 -25.72
C LEU A 284 -2.23 -4.81 -25.73
N LEU A 285 -2.77 -5.98 -26.09
CA LEU A 285 -1.98 -7.21 -26.21
C LEU A 285 -1.11 -7.20 -27.48
N LYS A 286 -1.52 -6.45 -28.50
CA LYS A 286 -0.78 -6.33 -29.76
C LYS A 286 0.49 -5.51 -29.56
N GLU A 287 1.49 -5.80 -30.39
CA GLU A 287 2.69 -4.99 -30.49
C GLU A 287 2.33 -3.53 -30.79
N PRO A 288 2.99 -2.56 -30.15
CA PRO A 288 2.63 -1.15 -30.34
C PRO A 288 2.71 -0.67 -31.79
N SER A 289 3.61 -1.23 -32.61
CA SER A 289 3.73 -0.94 -34.05
C SER A 289 2.55 -1.43 -34.90
N LYS A 290 1.76 -2.38 -34.40
CA LYS A 290 0.62 -2.99 -35.10
C LYS A 290 -0.73 -2.39 -34.68
N ARG A 291 -0.73 -1.33 -33.87
CA ARG A 291 -1.95 -0.64 -33.42
C ARG A 291 -2.39 0.39 -34.46
N LYS A 292 -3.70 0.63 -34.60
CA LYS A 292 -4.22 1.61 -35.57
C LYS A 292 -3.79 3.02 -35.19
N VAL A 293 -3.71 3.29 -33.89
CA VAL A 293 -3.16 4.53 -33.34
C VAL A 293 -1.74 4.27 -32.84
N PRO A 294 -0.72 4.98 -33.38
CA PRO A 294 0.65 4.81 -32.92
C PRO A 294 0.77 5.18 -31.43
N PRO A 295 1.55 4.43 -30.63
CA PRO A 295 1.72 4.67 -29.21
C PRO A 295 2.39 6.02 -28.97
N GLN A 296 1.68 6.98 -28.37
CA GLN A 296 2.32 8.19 -27.86
C GLN A 296 3.06 7.88 -26.55
N PRO A 297 4.20 8.54 -26.28
CA PRO A 297 4.87 8.43 -24.99
C PRO A 297 3.91 8.76 -23.84
N LEU A 298 3.79 7.85 -22.87
CA LEU A 298 2.91 8.02 -21.71
C LEU A 298 3.26 9.29 -20.94
N ARG A 299 2.33 10.23 -20.78
CA ARG A 299 2.59 11.46 -20.02
C ARG A 299 2.76 11.13 -18.52
N PRO A 300 3.54 11.91 -17.74
CA PRO A 300 3.69 11.71 -16.30
C PRO A 300 2.35 11.53 -15.57
N ASN A 301 1.37 12.37 -15.90
CA ASN A 301 0.03 12.30 -15.32
C ASN A 301 -0.73 11.01 -15.66
N GLN A 302 -0.50 10.38 -16.82
CA GLN A 302 -1.12 9.10 -17.14
C GLN A 302 -0.52 7.98 -16.27
N ILE A 303 0.80 7.98 -16.12
CA ILE A 303 1.51 6.99 -15.28
C ILE A 303 1.03 7.11 -13.82
N VAL A 304 1.12 8.31 -13.24
CA VAL A 304 0.82 8.54 -11.82
C VAL A 304 -0.67 8.34 -11.54
N SER A 305 -1.57 8.86 -12.39
CA SER A 305 -3.01 8.65 -12.19
C SER A 305 -3.39 7.18 -12.28
N THR A 306 -2.87 6.41 -13.23
CA THR A 306 -3.20 4.99 -13.33
C THR A 306 -2.71 4.21 -12.10
N LEU A 307 -1.48 4.45 -11.65
CA LEU A 307 -0.92 3.78 -10.47
C LEU A 307 -1.68 4.16 -9.18
N PHE A 308 -1.87 5.46 -8.94
CA PHE A 308 -2.48 5.93 -7.69
C PHE A 308 -3.98 5.60 -7.64
N THR A 309 -4.70 5.67 -8.77
CA THR A 309 -6.11 5.25 -8.82
C THR A 309 -6.24 3.73 -8.62
N SER A 310 -5.34 2.91 -9.17
CA SER A 310 -5.32 1.46 -8.93
C SER A 310 -5.24 1.16 -7.43
N ASN A 311 -4.25 1.76 -6.75
CA ASN A 311 -4.10 1.59 -5.31
C ASN A 311 -5.31 2.07 -4.53
N PHE A 312 -5.80 3.26 -4.85
CA PHE A 312 -6.91 3.87 -4.13
C PHE A 312 -8.20 3.04 -4.22
N ILE A 313 -8.51 2.47 -5.39
CA ILE A 313 -9.62 1.52 -5.53
C ILE A 313 -9.39 0.30 -4.61
N GLY A 314 -8.16 -0.19 -4.49
CA GLY A 314 -7.79 -1.21 -3.51
C GLY A 314 -8.09 -0.81 -2.06
N ILE A 315 -7.70 0.40 -1.66
CA ILE A 315 -7.94 0.93 -0.31
C ILE A 315 -9.44 1.01 0.00
N CYS A 316 -10.25 1.56 -0.92
CA CYS A 316 -11.70 1.73 -0.71
C CYS A 316 -12.43 0.39 -0.45
N PHE A 317 -12.00 -0.69 -1.11
CA PHE A 317 -12.61 -2.00 -0.99
C PHE A 317 -11.85 -2.96 -0.07
N SER A 318 -10.80 -2.50 0.61
CA SER A 318 -10.10 -3.29 1.62
C SER A 318 -11.06 -3.61 2.76
N ARG A 319 -11.18 -4.89 3.14
CA ARG A 319 -12.09 -5.29 4.22
C ARG A 319 -11.69 -4.71 5.57
N SER A 320 -10.39 -4.61 5.85
CA SER A 320 -9.91 -4.01 7.09
C SER A 320 -8.72 -3.11 6.82
N LEU A 321 -8.76 -1.93 7.41
CA LEU A 321 -7.68 -0.97 7.39
C LEU A 321 -7.24 -0.68 8.83
N HIS A 322 -6.07 -1.16 9.21
CA HIS A 322 -5.46 -0.79 10.48
C HIS A 322 -4.71 0.52 10.35
N TYR A 323 -4.56 1.21 11.47
CA TYR A 323 -3.99 2.55 11.55
C TYR A 323 -2.64 2.76 10.83
N GLN A 324 -1.75 1.77 10.82
CA GLN A 324 -0.47 1.85 10.11
C GLN A 324 -0.64 1.87 8.59
N PHE A 325 -1.76 1.37 8.05
CA PHE A 325 -2.04 1.35 6.61
C PHE A 325 -2.37 2.73 6.05
N TYR A 326 -2.42 3.78 6.89
CA TYR A 326 -2.65 5.13 6.41
C TYR A 326 -1.58 5.57 5.39
N VAL A 327 -0.32 5.20 5.63
CA VAL A 327 0.80 5.55 4.74
C VAL A 327 0.70 4.90 3.36
N TRP A 328 -0.14 3.88 3.17
CA TRP A 328 -0.35 3.22 1.87
C TRP A 328 -0.91 4.16 0.80
N TYR A 329 -1.55 5.25 1.22
CA TYR A 329 -2.17 6.19 0.29
C TYR A 329 -2.13 7.66 0.75
N PHE A 330 -1.76 7.97 1.99
CA PHE A 330 -1.63 9.35 2.48
C PHE A 330 -0.92 10.28 1.49
N HIS A 331 0.29 9.91 1.06
CA HIS A 331 1.10 10.67 0.12
C HIS A 331 0.56 10.69 -1.32
N THR A 332 -0.50 9.94 -1.62
CA THR A 332 -1.16 9.95 -2.94
C THR A 332 -2.41 10.82 -2.95
N LEU A 333 -3.00 11.10 -1.79
CA LEU A 333 -4.29 11.81 -1.65
C LEU A 333 -4.28 13.20 -2.29
N PRO A 334 -3.27 14.07 -2.09
CA PRO A 334 -3.22 15.35 -2.79
C PRO A 334 -3.22 15.21 -4.30
N TYR A 335 -2.48 14.24 -4.85
CA TYR A 335 -2.54 14.01 -6.28
C TYR A 335 -3.94 13.59 -6.72
N LEU A 336 -4.57 12.63 -6.03
CA LEU A 336 -5.91 12.13 -6.39
C LEU A 336 -6.98 13.23 -6.36
N LEU A 337 -6.89 14.17 -5.42
CA LEU A 337 -7.80 15.30 -5.29
C LEU A 337 -7.52 16.46 -6.26
N TRP A 338 -6.30 16.60 -6.81
CA TRP A 338 -5.95 17.72 -7.69
C TRP A 338 -5.65 17.35 -9.15
N ALA A 339 -5.43 16.07 -9.45
CA ALA A 339 -5.07 15.63 -10.81
C ALA A 339 -6.18 15.89 -11.83
N THR A 340 -7.43 15.69 -11.42
CA THR A 340 -8.64 15.86 -12.25
C THR A 340 -9.61 16.81 -11.56
N PRO A 341 -9.38 18.14 -11.62
CA PRO A 341 -10.26 19.09 -10.96
C PRO A 341 -11.63 19.05 -11.63
N ALA A 342 -12.60 18.45 -10.96
CA ALA A 342 -13.99 18.62 -11.33
C ALA A 342 -14.41 20.03 -10.91
N GLY A 343 -15.11 20.77 -11.77
CA GLY A 343 -15.47 22.16 -11.52
C GLY A 343 -16.30 22.39 -10.24
N TRP A 344 -16.95 21.34 -9.73
CA TRP A 344 -17.74 21.37 -8.49
C TRP A 344 -16.91 21.28 -7.21
N LEU A 345 -15.68 20.78 -7.27
CA LEU A 345 -14.86 20.53 -6.07
C LEU A 345 -13.84 21.66 -5.88
N THR A 346 -14.20 22.64 -5.05
CA THR A 346 -13.33 23.79 -4.72
C THR A 346 -12.10 23.37 -3.91
N HIS A 347 -11.08 24.23 -3.86
CA HIS A 347 -9.88 23.98 -3.05
C HIS A 347 -10.21 23.77 -1.57
N LEU A 348 -11.18 24.51 -1.03
CA LEU A 348 -11.63 24.36 0.36
C LEU A 348 -12.23 22.98 0.61
N LEU A 349 -13.05 22.48 -0.32
CA LEU A 349 -13.66 21.16 -0.18
C LEU A 349 -12.63 20.03 -0.27
N ARG A 350 -11.59 20.17 -1.11
CA ARG A 350 -10.46 19.21 -1.14
C ARG A 350 -9.68 19.19 0.16
N LEU A 351 -9.43 20.35 0.75
CA LEU A 351 -8.77 20.46 2.06
C LEU A 351 -9.66 19.87 3.16
N LEU A 352 -10.98 20.10 3.11
CA LEU A 352 -11.93 19.47 4.03
C LEU A 352 -11.88 17.94 3.92
N VAL A 353 -11.86 17.39 2.70
CA VAL A 353 -11.72 15.94 2.48
C VAL A 353 -10.42 15.42 3.08
N LEU A 354 -9.28 16.10 2.86
CA LEU A 354 -8.01 15.71 3.48
C LEU A 354 -8.08 15.75 5.01
N GLY A 355 -8.66 16.81 5.58
CA GLY A 355 -8.80 16.97 7.03
C GLY A 355 -9.73 15.94 7.67
N LEU A 356 -10.84 15.61 7.01
CA LEU A 356 -11.76 14.55 7.47
C LEU A 356 -11.11 13.17 7.40
N ILE A 357 -10.34 12.88 6.35
CA ILE A 357 -9.56 11.65 6.28
C ILE A 357 -8.57 11.62 7.44
N GLU A 358 -7.74 12.65 7.62
CA GLU A 358 -6.77 12.73 8.74
C GLU A 358 -7.47 12.54 10.10
N LEU A 359 -8.63 13.16 10.31
CA LEU A 359 -9.42 12.99 11.54
C LEU A 359 -9.90 11.54 11.72
N SER A 360 -10.44 10.92 10.68
CA SER A 360 -10.89 9.52 10.71
C SER A 360 -9.74 8.57 11.06
N TRP A 361 -8.54 8.81 10.55
CA TRP A 361 -7.37 8.01 10.89
C TRP A 361 -6.88 8.30 12.30
N ASN A 362 -7.05 9.51 12.83
CA ASN A 362 -6.60 9.83 14.18
C ASN A 362 -7.55 9.39 15.31
N MET A 363 -8.81 9.11 15.00
CA MET A 363 -9.78 8.65 16.01
C MET A 363 -9.51 7.20 16.44
N TYR A 364 -9.14 7.01 17.72
CA TYR A 364 -8.87 5.70 18.32
C TYR A 364 -9.64 5.50 19.65
N PRO A 365 -10.38 4.38 19.82
CA PRO A 365 -10.78 3.44 18.76
C PRO A 365 -11.67 4.11 17.71
N SER A 366 -11.79 3.52 16.53
CA SER A 366 -12.65 4.04 15.48
C SER A 366 -14.14 3.98 15.90
N THR A 367 -14.92 4.96 15.47
CA THR A 367 -16.37 5.06 15.70
C THR A 367 -17.14 4.85 14.39
N PRO A 368 -18.43 4.45 14.45
CA PRO A 368 -19.29 4.38 13.26
C PRO A 368 -19.27 5.69 12.44
N CYS A 369 -19.30 6.84 13.11
CA CYS A 369 -19.25 8.15 12.46
C CYS A 369 -17.92 8.39 11.74
N SER A 370 -16.79 8.18 12.41
CA SER A 370 -15.46 8.34 11.78
C SER A 370 -15.26 7.40 10.58
N SER A 371 -15.76 6.17 10.67
CA SER A 371 -15.68 5.20 9.58
C SER A 371 -16.61 5.58 8.43
N ALA A 372 -17.83 6.05 8.70
CA ALA A 372 -18.74 6.52 7.66
C ALA A 372 -18.18 7.77 6.95
N ALA A 373 -17.61 8.73 7.71
CA ALA A 373 -16.96 9.90 7.18
C ALA A 373 -15.77 9.54 6.25
N LEU A 374 -14.97 8.55 6.62
CA LEU A 374 -13.89 8.04 5.78
C LEU A 374 -14.41 7.50 4.45
N HIS A 375 -15.47 6.69 4.48
CA HIS A 375 -16.11 6.12 3.29
C HIS A 375 -16.75 7.19 2.39
N ILE A 376 -17.37 8.21 2.97
CA ILE A 376 -17.90 9.37 2.23
C ILE A 376 -16.75 10.11 1.53
N CYS A 377 -15.64 10.37 2.22
CA CYS A 377 -14.46 11.00 1.64
C CYS A 377 -13.88 10.16 0.49
N HIS A 378 -13.81 8.84 0.67
CA HIS A 378 -13.36 7.91 -0.37
C HIS A 378 -14.28 7.92 -1.60
N ALA A 379 -15.59 7.93 -1.39
CA ALA A 379 -16.58 8.04 -2.46
C ALA A 379 -16.47 9.37 -3.23
N VAL A 380 -16.25 10.48 -2.53
CA VAL A 380 -16.02 11.80 -3.15
C VAL A 380 -14.79 11.77 -4.06
N ILE A 381 -13.68 11.19 -3.61
CA ILE A 381 -12.46 11.07 -4.41
C ILE A 381 -12.70 10.16 -5.63
N LEU A 382 -13.34 9.00 -5.45
CA LEU A 382 -13.67 8.10 -6.56
C LEU A 382 -14.57 8.77 -7.60
N LEU A 383 -15.62 9.46 -7.15
CA LEU A 383 -16.52 10.21 -8.02
C LEU A 383 -15.77 11.31 -8.77
N GLN A 384 -14.87 12.04 -8.10
CA GLN A 384 -14.06 13.05 -8.75
C GLN A 384 -13.16 12.44 -9.84
N LEU A 385 -12.47 11.33 -9.57
CA LEU A 385 -11.65 10.64 -10.57
C LEU A 385 -12.51 10.13 -11.74
N TRP A 386 -13.73 9.68 -11.44
CA TRP A 386 -14.70 9.21 -12.43
C TRP A 386 -15.35 10.34 -13.25
N LEU A 387 -15.44 11.57 -12.75
CA LEU A 387 -15.99 12.70 -13.49
C LEU A 387 -14.91 13.55 -14.15
N GLY A 388 -13.83 13.88 -13.44
CA GLY A 388 -12.86 14.92 -13.82
C GLY A 388 -11.84 14.57 -14.92
N ALA A 389 -11.81 13.35 -15.44
CA ALA A 389 -10.88 13.01 -16.52
C ALA A 389 -11.37 13.61 -17.85
N GLN A 390 -10.78 14.77 -18.16
CA GLN A 390 -11.01 15.58 -19.35
C GLN A 390 -10.93 14.75 -20.65
N PRO A 391 -11.80 15.02 -21.65
CA PRO A 391 -11.53 14.67 -23.04
C PRO A 391 -10.14 15.17 -23.42
N PHE A 392 -9.41 14.44 -24.27
CA PHE A 392 -8.12 14.90 -24.80
C PHE A 392 -8.23 16.36 -25.27
N PRO A 393 -7.40 17.30 -24.78
CA PRO A 393 -7.24 18.55 -25.51
C PRO A 393 -6.53 18.21 -26.84
N ARG A 394 -7.15 18.55 -27.96
CA ARG A 394 -6.41 18.82 -29.20
C ARG A 394 -5.43 19.96 -28.87
N SER A 395 -4.14 19.71 -29.08
CA SER A 395 -3.00 20.63 -28.86
C SER A 395 -2.65 20.95 -27.41
N SER A 396 -1.41 20.62 -27.02
CA SER A 396 -0.78 21.02 -25.77
C SER A 396 0.00 22.32 -25.98
N GLN A 397 -0.34 23.40 -25.26
CA GLN A 397 0.59 24.50 -25.08
C GLN A 397 1.72 24.08 -24.11
N PRO A 398 2.99 24.43 -24.37
CA PRO A 398 4.06 24.21 -23.41
C PRO A 398 3.90 25.11 -22.19
N CYS A 399 4.25 24.58 -21.02
CA CYS A 399 4.30 25.33 -19.77
C CYS A 399 5.30 26.49 -19.89
N ARG A 400 4.84 27.74 -19.75
CA ARG A 400 5.72 28.90 -19.55
C ARG A 400 6.42 28.70 -18.21
N LYS A 401 7.73 28.43 -18.26
CA LYS A 401 8.63 28.62 -17.13
C LYS A 401 8.62 30.12 -16.80
N THR A 402 7.99 30.51 -15.70
CA THR A 402 8.26 31.81 -15.09
C THR A 402 9.51 31.64 -14.24
N HIS A 403 10.55 32.40 -14.62
CA HIS A 403 11.83 32.51 -13.93
C HIS A 403 11.68 33.01 -12.50
#